data_AF-A0A534PCT9-F1
#
_entry.id   AF-A0A534PCT9-F1
#
_cell.length_a   1.000
_cell.length_b   1.000
_cell.length_c   1.000
_cell.angle_alpha   90.00
_cell.angle_beta   90.00
_cell.angle_gamma   90.00
#
_symmetry.space_group_name_H-M   'P 1'
#
loop_
_entity.id
_entity.type
_entity.pdbx_description
1 polymer ?
#
loop_
_entity_poly.entity_id
_entity_poly.type
_entity_poly.pdbx_seq_one_letter_code
_entity_poly.pdbx_strand_id
1 'polypeptide(L)'
;LFVIIPAPYYRRWARIPQIKSFVDGVTAAATGAIAGATYVLGRRALIDIPTVVIFVVTLIVLIKVRKIPEPLVILAAGAAGLILRGLGRTHV
;
A
#
# COMPACT_ATOMS: atom_id res chain seq x y z
N LEU A 1 -12.73 16.61 10.96
CA LEU A 1 -13.46 16.93 12.22
C LEU A 1 -13.74 15.69 13.07
N PHE A 2 -14.35 14.64 12.49
CA PHE A 2 -14.74 13.41 13.20
C PHE A 2 -13.60 12.64 13.90
N VAL A 3 -12.37 12.68 13.39
CA VAL A 3 -11.22 11.99 14.01
C VAL A 3 -10.47 12.88 15.02
N ILE A 4 -10.49 14.20 14.81
CA ILE A 4 -9.71 15.16 15.58
C ILE A 4 -10.36 15.46 16.94
N ILE A 5 -11.70 15.56 16.98
CA ILE A 5 -12.45 15.85 18.22
C ILE A 5 -12.34 14.72 19.26
N PRO A 6 -12.45 13.43 18.91
CA PRO A 6 -12.37 12.34 19.89
C PRO A 6 -10.94 12.00 20.33
N ALA A 7 -9.93 12.38 19.54
CA ALA A 7 -8.52 12.06 19.80
C ALA A 7 -8.03 12.39 21.23
N PRO A 8 -8.28 13.60 21.80
CA PRO A 8 -7.87 13.91 23.17
C PRO A 8 -8.64 13.12 24.23
N TYR A 9 -9.90 12.77 23.99
CA TYR A 9 -10.69 11.94 24.90
C TYR A 9 -10.14 10.51 24.93
N TYR A 10 -9.81 9.96 23.77
CA TYR A 10 -9.28 8.60 23.63
C TYR A 10 -7.99 8.38 24.43
N ARG A 11 -7.11 9.39 24.53
CA ARG A 11 -5.87 9.33 25.34
C ARG A 11 -6.09 9.03 26.83
N ARG A 12 -7.27 9.33 27.37
CA ARG A 12 -7.61 9.05 28.78
C ARG A 12 -7.98 7.58 28.98
N TRP A 13 -8.70 6.98 28.03
CA TRP A 13 -9.17 5.60 28.07
C TRP A 13 -8.12 4.59 27.59
N ALA A 14 -7.23 5.00 26.69
CA ALA A 14 -6.16 4.15 26.15
C ALA A 14 -5.15 3.64 27.20
N ARG A 15 -5.14 4.19 28.42
CA ARG A 15 -4.29 3.73 29.53
C ARG A 15 -4.83 2.46 30.22
N ILE A 16 -6.09 2.10 29.97
CA ILE A 16 -6.70 0.88 30.53
C ILE A 16 -6.16 -0.33 29.76
N PRO A 17 -5.54 -1.33 30.43
CA PRO A 17 -4.89 -2.47 29.78
C PRO A 17 -5.80 -3.24 28.81
N GLN A 18 -7.08 -3.37 29.17
CA GLN A 18 -8.10 -4.08 28.38
C GLN A 18 -8.43 -3.40 27.06
N ILE A 19 -8.43 -2.06 27.03
CA ILE A 19 -8.67 -1.29 25.80
C ILE A 19 -7.45 -1.38 24.90
N LYS A 20 -6.25 -1.33 25.49
CA LYS A 20 -5.00 -1.48 24.75
C LYS A 20 -4.92 -2.83 24.04
N SER A 21 -5.20 -3.94 24.72
CA SER A 21 -5.15 -5.27 24.11
C SER A 21 -6.19 -5.46 23.00
N PHE A 22 -7.38 -4.86 23.14
CA PHE A 22 -8.37 -4.81 22.06
C PHE A 22 -7.84 -4.05 20.83
N VAL A 23 -7.25 -2.85 21.03
CA VAL A 23 -6.70 -2.02 19.95
C VAL A 23 -5.52 -2.70 19.26
N ASP A 24 -4.67 -3.41 20.01
CA ASP A 24 -3.59 -4.22 19.45
C ASP A 24 -4.17 -5.33 18.54
N GLY A 25 -5.27 -5.97 18.97
CA GLY A 25 -6.04 -6.91 18.16
C GLY A 25 -6.61 -6.30 16.87
N VAL A 26 -7.17 -5.09 16.95
CA VAL A 26 -7.68 -4.36 15.77
C VAL A 26 -6.54 -3.98 14.82
N THR A 27 -5.39 -3.58 15.35
CA THR A 27 -4.21 -3.23 14.54
C THR A 27 -3.66 -4.46 13.80
N ALA A 28 -3.62 -5.62 14.47
CA ALA A 28 -3.26 -6.88 13.85
C ALA A 28 -4.27 -7.28 12.76
N ALA A 29 -5.57 -7.14 13.03
CA ALA A 29 -6.62 -7.44 12.05
C ALA A 29 -6.54 -6.54 10.81
N ALA A 30 -6.36 -5.22 10.99
CA ALA A 30 -6.24 -4.27 9.89
C ALA A 30 -4.99 -4.55 9.02
N THR A 31 -3.85 -4.82 9.66
CA THR A 31 -2.60 -5.18 8.96
C THR A 31 -2.78 -6.49 8.19
N GLY A 32 -3.42 -7.50 8.80
CA GLY A 32 -3.76 -8.76 8.16
C GLY A 32 -4.68 -8.58 6.95
N ALA A 33 -5.69 -7.71 7.04
CA ALA A 33 -6.59 -7.41 5.93
C ALA A 33 -5.87 -6.75 4.75
N ILE A 34 -4.97 -5.79 5.02
CA ILE A 34 -4.14 -5.14 3.99
C ILE A 34 -3.19 -6.16 3.34
N ALA A 35 -2.50 -6.97 4.14
CA ALA A 35 -1.60 -8.01 3.64
C ALA A 35 -2.35 -9.05 2.80
N GLY A 36 -3.53 -9.48 3.23
CA GLY A 36 -4.37 -10.41 2.48
C GLY A 36 -4.86 -9.82 1.14
N ALA A 37 -5.34 -8.57 1.16
CA ALA A 37 -5.81 -7.89 -0.05
C ALA A 37 -4.67 -7.70 -1.08
N THR A 38 -3.51 -7.24 -0.62
CA THR A 38 -2.33 -7.04 -1.48
C THR A 38 -1.81 -8.36 -2.05
N TYR A 39 -1.86 -9.47 -1.28
CA TYR A 39 -1.47 -10.80 -1.76
C TYR A 39 -2.34 -11.29 -2.93
N VAL A 40 -3.67 -11.20 -2.78
CA VAL A 40 -4.62 -11.62 -3.81
C VAL A 40 -4.46 -10.76 -5.07
N LEU A 41 -4.28 -9.44 -4.90
CA LEU A 41 -4.06 -8.52 -6.02
C LEU A 41 -2.72 -8.78 -6.72
N GLY A 42 -1.65 -8.98 -5.95
CA GLY A 42 -0.31 -9.22 -6.46
C GLY A 42 -0.22 -10.48 -7.34
N ARG A 43 -0.85 -11.58 -6.91
CA ARG A 43 -0.92 -12.79 -7.75
C ARG A 43 -1.62 -12.57 -9.11
N ARG A 44 -2.58 -11.65 -9.17
CA ARG A 44 -3.30 -11.31 -10.41
C ARG A 44 -2.56 -10.28 -11.26
N ALA A 45 -1.66 -9.49 -10.66
CA ALA A 45 -0.92 -8.44 -11.34
C ALA A 45 0.44 -8.92 -11.86
N LEU A 46 1.14 -9.79 -11.12
CA LEU A 46 2.51 -10.23 -11.43
C LEU A 46 2.53 -11.47 -12.33
N ILE A 47 1.99 -11.35 -13.54
CA ILE A 47 1.90 -12.47 -14.49
C ILE A 47 3.02 -12.37 -15.53
N ASP A 48 3.30 -11.15 -15.98
CA ASP A 48 4.23 -10.86 -17.08
C ASP A 48 5.55 -10.24 -16.58
N ILE A 49 6.62 -10.53 -17.31
CA ILE A 49 7.98 -10.06 -17.01
C ILE A 49 8.06 -8.53 -16.88
N PRO A 50 7.45 -7.72 -17.78
CA PRO A 50 7.46 -6.26 -17.64
C PRO A 50 6.85 -5.78 -16.33
N THR A 51 5.70 -6.33 -15.92
CA THR A 51 5.04 -5.95 -14.66
C THR A 51 5.86 -6.37 -13.44
N VAL A 52 6.53 -7.52 -13.48
CA VAL A 52 7.46 -7.94 -12.41
C VAL A 52 8.65 -6.99 -12.30
N VAL A 53 9.21 -6.54 -13.42
CA VAL A 53 10.32 -5.55 -13.40
C VAL A 53 9.87 -4.23 -12.80
N ILE A 54 8.71 -3.71 -13.20
CA ILE A 54 8.14 -2.48 -12.62
C ILE A 54 7.94 -2.64 -11.10
N PHE A 55 7.42 -3.78 -10.67
CA PHE A 55 7.23 -4.09 -9.26
C PHE A 55 8.55 -4.05 -8.47
N VAL A 56 9.59 -4.75 -8.93
CA VAL A 56 10.90 -4.79 -8.26
C VAL A 56 11.54 -3.41 -8.22
N VAL A 57 11.54 -2.67 -9.34
CA VAL A 57 12.11 -1.31 -9.40
C VAL A 57 11.37 -0.38 -8.44
N THR A 58 10.04 -0.40 -8.46
CA THR A 58 9.21 0.43 -7.56
C THR A 58 9.46 0.09 -6.09
N LEU A 59 9.59 -1.20 -5.77
CA LEU A 59 9.88 -1.66 -4.41
C LEU A 59 11.26 -1.17 -3.92
N ILE A 60 12.28 -1.25 -4.76
CA ILE A 60 13.63 -0.74 -4.44
C ILE A 60 13.60 0.77 -4.22
N VAL A 61 12.93 1.52 -5.11
CA VAL A 61 12.81 2.98 -5.01
C VAL A 61 12.12 3.37 -3.70
N LEU A 62 11.04 2.69 -3.31
CA LEU A 62 10.30 3.01 -2.09
C LEU A 62 11.11 2.71 -0.81
N ILE A 63 11.91 1.63 -0.80
CA ILE A 63 12.77 1.28 0.34
C ILE A 63 13.93 2.28 0.46
N LYS A 64 14.58 2.62 -0.66
CA LYS A 64 15.79 3.46 -0.67
C LYS A 64 15.45 4.95 -0.51
N VAL A 65 14.37 5.41 -1.13
CA VAL A 65 13.99 6.83 -1.19
C VAL A 65 12.75 7.08 -0.35
N ARG A 66 12.97 7.37 0.94
CA ARG A 66 11.92 7.53 1.96
C ARG A 66 11.09 8.82 1.84
N LYS A 67 11.44 9.75 0.96
CA LYS A 67 10.86 11.11 0.88
C LYS A 67 9.99 11.38 -0.35
N ILE A 68 9.77 10.40 -1.22
CA ILE A 68 8.93 10.62 -2.40
C ILE A 68 7.46 10.53 -2.01
N PRO A 69 6.60 11.48 -2.42
CA PRO A 69 5.16 11.34 -2.24
C PRO A 69 4.66 10.08 -2.97
N GLU A 70 4.03 9.17 -2.23
CA GLU A 70 3.48 7.91 -2.75
C GLU A 70 2.60 8.10 -4.00
N PRO A 71 1.73 9.12 -4.10
CA PRO A 71 0.92 9.34 -5.30
C PRO A 71 1.75 9.55 -6.57
N LEU A 72 2.90 10.20 -6.46
CA LEU A 72 3.77 10.47 -7.61
C LEU A 72 4.41 9.18 -8.14
N VAL A 73 4.83 8.29 -7.23
CA VAL A 73 5.40 6.98 -7.59
C VAL A 73 4.35 6.13 -8.30
N ILE A 74 3.10 6.14 -7.80
CA ILE A 74 1.99 5.40 -8.41
C ILE A 74 1.70 5.92 -9.82
N LEU A 75 1.67 7.25 -10.01
CA LEU A 75 1.47 7.87 -11.33
C LEU A 75 2.59 7.50 -12.31
N ALA A 76 3.85 7.57 -11.87
CA ALA A 76 5.00 7.23 -12.71
C ALA A 76 5.00 5.74 -13.11
N ALA A 77 4.75 4.83 -12.15
CA ALA A 77 4.65 3.40 -12.43
C ALA A 77 3.47 3.06 -13.35
N GLY A 78 2.32 3.70 -13.14
CA GLY A 78 1.14 3.56 -14.00
C GLY A 78 1.39 4.06 -15.43
N ALA A 79 2.02 5.22 -15.58
CA ALA A 79 2.39 5.76 -16.88
C ALA A 79 3.40 4.84 -17.61
N ALA A 80 4.42 4.35 -16.91
CA ALA A 80 5.38 3.40 -17.46
C ALA A 80 4.69 2.11 -17.94
N GLY A 81 3.78 1.57 -17.14
CA GLY A 81 2.97 0.39 -17.52
C GLY A 81 2.08 0.64 -18.74
N LEU A 82 1.45 1.82 -18.86
CA LEU A 82 0.64 2.18 -20.02
C LEU A 82 1.49 2.33 -21.30
N ILE A 83 2.67 2.93 -21.21
CA ILE A 83 3.59 3.07 -22.34
C ILE A 83 4.03 1.68 -22.81
N LEU A 84 4.45 0.81 -21.89
CA LEU A 84 4.87 -0.56 -22.22
C LEU A 84 3.72 -1.38 -22.84
N ARG A 85 2.50 -1.24 -22.31
CA ARG A 85 1.31 -1.91 -22.85
C ARG A 85 0.86 -1.34 -24.20
N GLY A 86 1.04 -0.04 -24.42
CA GLY A 86 0.78 0.63 -25.69
C GLY A 86 1.79 0.24 -26.77
N LEU A 87 3.06 0.10 -26.42
CA LEU A 87 4.14 -0.34 -27.31
C LEU A 87 3.97 -1.80 -27.75
N GLY A 88 3.38 -2.66 -26.91
CA GLY A 88 3.08 -4.06 -27.25
C GLY A 88 1.88 -4.25 -28.18
N ARG A 89 1.05 -3.22 -28.40
CA ARG A 89 -0.13 -3.27 -29.28
C ARG A 89 0.16 -2.94 -30.75
N THR A 90 1.35 -2.47 -31.09
CA THR A 90 1.69 -2.07 -32.48
C THR A 90 2.25 -3.20 -33.35
N HIS A 91 2.27 -4.46 -32.87
CA HIS A 91 2.83 -5.61 -33.61
C HIS A 91 1.88 -6.80 -33.79
N VAL A 92 0.56 -6.62 -33.66
CA VAL A 92 -0.44 -7.59 -34.11
C VAL A 92 -1.56 -6.88 -34.85
#